data_AF-A0AAV5F547-F1
#
_entry.id   AF-A0AAV5F547-F1
#
_cell.length_a   1.000
_cell.length_b   1.000
_cell.length_c   1.000
_cell.angle_alpha   90.00
_cell.angle_beta   90.00
_cell.angle_gamma   90.00
#
_symmetry.space_group_name_H-M   'P 1'
#
loop_
_entity.id
_entity.type
_entity.pdbx_description
1 polymer ?
#
loop_
_entity_poly.entity_id
_entity_poly.type
_entity_poly.pdbx_seq_one_letter_code
_entity_poly.pdbx_strand_id
1 'polypeptide(L)'
;MMKPLFAGCFILLLLVDVALLVESRPYNDRRRGRDDDDNSPDHDRHRRGGDDDDDDGNSPDHDRHRRGGDDDDSSPDHHHHRRGGDDDDDDDNSPDRDHHRRGGGDDDDDRDHHRRGRDDDDDDETLPKLFVFGDAAADNGNFPDPGLSQDSRAWHYPYGMSDDDNDNHPSGRFSNNMVQSDFLGKILGYKESPPAYSDYKPGKGRRINRIDPSGMNFANASAAVWYEVPKMSEQVEQLKNLIEDGAITKQDLDDSVALIAFSGRDYDRFTSTDKIRSFAFLVTNEMVRIVNQLQDLGVSKILVNTLPPLGCTPSRSSGSDYKHCDQNRNGISDAHNSGLADKLGKKEGVMLLDVNTAVTNLLQSSSFRGMGSSPCCETKDRNAGYCGQYSADGRRPQFTVCRRPDDYFYWDNVHPTHAGWKAVMQKLQRPIMDFLDIPNLNNL
;
A
#
# COMPACT_ATOMS: atom_id res chain seq x y z
N MET A 1 -69.02 -31.38 -21.91
CA MET A 1 -68.23 -32.64 -22.00
C MET A 1 -66.96 -32.31 -22.78
N MET A 2 -65.75 -32.74 -22.44
CA MET A 2 -65.24 -33.48 -21.25
C MET A 2 -63.76 -33.09 -21.03
N LYS A 3 -63.27 -33.14 -19.79
CA LYS A 3 -61.83 -33.38 -19.51
C LYS A 3 -61.60 -34.90 -19.45
N PRO A 4 -60.38 -35.39 -19.74
CA PRO A 4 -59.42 -35.63 -18.66
C PRO A 4 -58.02 -35.03 -19.00
N LEU A 5 -57.04 -34.75 -18.12
CA LEU A 5 -56.53 -35.37 -16.87
C LEU A 5 -55.80 -36.71 -17.06
N PHE A 6 -54.47 -36.73 -16.85
CA PHE A 6 -53.83 -37.51 -15.76
C PHE A 6 -52.32 -37.15 -15.63
N ALA A 7 -51.75 -37.57 -14.49
CA ALA A 7 -50.36 -37.55 -13.99
C ALA A 7 -49.19 -37.05 -14.91
N GLY A 8 -48.13 -36.41 -14.40
CA GLY A 8 -47.77 -36.10 -13.00
C GLY A 8 -46.59 -36.95 -12.49
N CYS A 9 -45.44 -36.31 -12.28
CA CYS A 9 -44.30 -36.90 -11.57
C CYS A 9 -43.53 -35.79 -10.83
N PHE A 10 -43.36 -35.93 -9.51
CA PHE A 10 -42.44 -35.10 -8.73
C PHE A 10 -41.03 -35.67 -8.87
N ILE A 11 -40.02 -34.81 -9.07
CA ILE A 11 -38.64 -35.12 -8.70
C ILE A 11 -38.20 -34.11 -7.65
N LEU A 12 -38.04 -34.62 -6.44
CA LEU A 12 -37.51 -33.89 -5.29
C LEU A 12 -35.98 -33.92 -5.38
N LEU A 13 -35.33 -32.79 -5.66
CA LEU A 13 -33.87 -32.68 -5.56
C LEU A 13 -33.49 -32.36 -4.12
N LEU A 14 -32.76 -33.30 -3.51
CA LEU A 14 -32.25 -33.18 -2.15
C LEU A 14 -31.09 -32.18 -2.11
N LEU A 15 -31.26 -31.10 -1.35
CA LEU A 15 -30.13 -30.35 -0.80
C LEU A 15 -29.55 -31.18 0.35
N VAL A 16 -28.24 -31.38 0.34
CA VAL A 16 -27.49 -31.98 1.45
C VAL A 16 -26.61 -30.88 2.04
N ASP A 17 -27.14 -30.17 3.03
CA ASP A 17 -26.38 -29.19 3.80
C ASP A 17 -25.37 -29.91 4.70
N VAL A 18 -24.07 -29.78 4.38
CA VAL A 18 -22.98 -30.17 5.28
C VAL A 18 -22.54 -28.95 6.07
N ALA A 19 -23.34 -28.60 7.08
CA ALA A 19 -22.97 -27.56 8.05
C ALA A 19 -21.95 -28.12 9.06
N LEU A 20 -20.70 -27.67 8.99
CA LEU A 20 -19.72 -27.88 10.06
C LEU A 20 -19.82 -26.75 11.08
N LEU A 21 -20.05 -27.13 12.34
CA LEU A 21 -20.18 -26.21 13.47
C LEU A 21 -18.81 -25.72 13.94
N VAL A 22 -18.69 -24.41 14.14
CA VAL A 22 -17.66 -23.80 15.00
C VAL A 22 -18.39 -22.88 15.98
N GLU A 23 -18.47 -23.28 17.25
CA GLU A 23 -19.16 -22.51 18.28
C GLU A 23 -18.29 -21.33 18.77
N SER A 24 -18.61 -20.12 18.32
CA SER A 24 -18.05 -18.89 18.91
C SER A 24 -18.73 -18.59 20.26
N ARG A 25 -18.01 -18.76 21.38
CA ARG A 25 -18.45 -18.22 22.68
C ARG A 25 -18.10 -16.73 22.81
N PRO A 26 -19.02 -15.87 23.28
CA PRO A 26 -18.73 -14.46 23.47
C PRO A 26 -17.94 -14.20 24.75
N TYR A 27 -16.98 -13.28 24.68
CA TYR A 27 -16.36 -12.63 25.84
C TYR A 27 -16.95 -11.20 25.95
N ASN A 28 -17.32 -10.76 27.16
CA ASN A 28 -17.90 -9.43 27.36
C ASN A 28 -17.51 -8.83 28.73
N ASP A 29 -17.47 -7.50 28.80
CA ASP A 29 -16.95 -6.68 29.90
C ASP A 29 -17.75 -6.78 31.21
N ARG A 30 -17.06 -6.85 32.36
CA ARG A 30 -17.22 -5.89 33.48
C ARG A 30 -16.33 -6.08 34.72
N ARG A 31 -15.44 -5.09 34.90
CA ARG A 31 -15.26 -4.24 36.10
C ARG A 31 -15.15 -4.81 37.54
N ARG A 32 -14.12 -4.27 38.22
CA ARG A 32 -14.02 -3.82 39.63
C ARG A 32 -13.62 -4.81 40.75
N GLY A 33 -12.45 -4.49 41.33
CA GLY A 33 -12.08 -4.71 42.74
C GLY A 33 -11.66 -6.14 43.08
N ARG A 34 -11.02 -6.39 44.22
CA ARG A 34 -10.23 -5.53 45.16
C ARG A 34 -9.75 -6.50 46.25
N ASP A 35 -8.56 -6.28 46.82
CA ASP A 35 -8.11 -6.91 48.08
C ASP A 35 -7.92 -8.46 47.98
N ASP A 36 -7.02 -9.18 48.66
CA ASP A 36 -5.78 -8.86 49.41
C ASP A 36 -4.92 -10.17 49.53
N ASP A 37 -3.85 -10.15 50.33
CA ASP A 37 -3.15 -11.28 50.97
C ASP A 37 -2.18 -12.23 50.19
N ASP A 38 -0.89 -12.02 50.46
CA ASP A 38 0.16 -13.00 50.83
C ASP A 38 0.02 -14.50 50.49
N ASN A 39 1.00 -15.05 49.75
CA ASN A 39 2.19 -15.65 50.39
C ASN A 39 3.30 -16.09 49.40
N SER A 40 4.55 -15.82 49.78
CA SER A 40 5.75 -16.63 49.47
C SER A 40 6.16 -17.31 50.79
N PRO A 41 6.84 -18.49 50.82
CA PRO A 41 8.27 -18.51 50.48
C PRO A 41 8.87 -19.83 49.92
N ASP A 42 10.13 -19.69 49.46
CA ASP A 42 11.28 -20.61 49.52
C ASP A 42 11.10 -22.12 49.77
N HIS A 43 11.66 -22.94 48.87
CA HIS A 43 13.04 -23.48 48.99
C HIS A 43 13.44 -24.12 47.63
N ASP A 44 14.64 -24.02 47.03
CA ASP A 44 16.06 -23.95 47.45
C ASP A 44 16.81 -25.30 47.24
N ARG A 45 17.77 -25.29 46.29
CA ARG A 45 18.99 -26.13 46.14
C ARG A 45 19.03 -27.57 45.56
N HIS A 46 20.00 -27.71 44.63
CA HIS A 46 21.02 -28.79 44.52
C HIS A 46 20.61 -30.18 43.94
N ARG A 47 21.50 -31.01 43.35
CA ARG A 47 22.88 -30.87 42.77
C ARG A 47 23.26 -32.17 42.00
N ARG A 48 24.06 -32.05 40.92
CA ARG A 48 24.92 -33.11 40.29
C ARG A 48 24.16 -34.34 39.70
N GLY A 49 24.74 -35.12 38.78
CA GLY A 49 25.97 -34.92 37.99
C GLY A 49 26.66 -36.24 37.60
N GLY A 50 27.17 -36.31 36.35
CA GLY A 50 28.04 -37.35 35.80
C GLY A 50 27.36 -38.65 35.33
N ASP A 51 28.04 -39.56 34.60
CA ASP A 51 29.28 -39.50 33.77
C ASP A 51 29.38 -40.84 32.96
N ASP A 52 30.38 -40.99 32.07
CA ASP A 52 30.83 -42.20 31.32
C ASP A 52 29.85 -42.77 30.23
N ASP A 53 30.18 -43.09 28.95
CA ASP A 53 31.32 -43.75 28.25
C ASP A 53 31.39 -45.29 28.47
N ASP A 54 31.87 -46.19 27.58
CA ASP A 54 32.66 -46.14 26.30
C ASP A 54 31.82 -46.60 25.04
N ASP A 55 32.26 -46.92 23.79
CA ASP A 55 33.53 -46.91 22.99
C ASP A 55 33.24 -47.01 21.43
N ASP A 56 34.29 -46.96 20.58
CA ASP A 56 34.51 -47.52 19.21
C ASP A 56 33.57 -47.24 17.99
N GLY A 57 34.04 -47.09 16.73
CA GLY A 57 35.43 -47.01 16.21
C GLY A 57 35.65 -47.65 14.83
N ASN A 58 35.90 -46.87 13.76
CA ASN A 58 36.79 -47.28 12.65
C ASN A 58 37.20 -46.14 11.66
N SER A 59 38.43 -46.22 11.17
CA SER A 59 39.00 -45.50 10.00
C SER A 59 40.16 -46.37 9.47
N PRO A 60 40.60 -46.29 8.19
CA PRO A 60 41.64 -45.29 7.88
C PRO A 60 41.74 -44.83 6.39
N ASP A 61 42.61 -43.83 6.17
CA ASP A 61 43.52 -43.65 4.99
C ASP A 61 42.96 -43.56 3.55
N HIS A 62 43.61 -42.94 2.55
CA HIS A 62 44.75 -42.01 2.39
C HIS A 62 44.32 -41.11 1.17
N ASP A 63 44.92 -39.98 0.73
CA ASP A 63 46.31 -39.53 0.77
C ASP A 63 46.45 -37.99 0.56
N ARG A 64 47.68 -37.45 0.49
CA ARG A 64 48.01 -36.01 0.40
C ARG A 64 48.71 -35.62 -0.91
N HIS A 65 48.53 -34.38 -1.38
CA HIS A 65 49.57 -33.47 -1.96
C HIS A 65 48.93 -32.05 -2.13
N ARG A 66 49.44 -30.87 -1.69
CA ARG A 66 50.75 -30.16 -1.86
C ARG A 66 51.05 -29.80 -3.33
N ARG A 67 51.28 -28.55 -3.79
CA ARG A 67 51.52 -27.17 -3.24
C ARG A 67 50.85 -26.13 -4.20
N GLY A 68 50.78 -24.81 -3.99
CA GLY A 68 51.21 -23.89 -2.91
C GLY A 68 52.01 -22.67 -3.45
N GLY A 69 51.79 -21.47 -2.88
CA GLY A 69 52.54 -20.20 -3.12
C GLY A 69 51.95 -19.27 -4.21
N ASP A 70 52.13 -17.94 -4.20
CA ASP A 70 52.71 -16.95 -3.25
C ASP A 70 52.01 -15.57 -3.58
N ASP A 71 51.43 -14.79 -2.64
CA ASP A 71 51.96 -13.66 -1.82
C ASP A 71 51.93 -12.24 -2.48
N ASP A 72 52.29 -11.20 -1.69
CA ASP A 72 52.24 -9.72 -1.91
C ASP A 72 50.83 -9.06 -2.01
N ASP A 73 50.31 -8.18 -1.15
CA ASP A 73 50.79 -7.14 -0.18
C ASP A 73 50.77 -5.67 -0.73
N SER A 74 50.56 -4.71 0.19
CA SER A 74 50.60 -3.23 0.09
C SER A 74 49.28 -2.49 0.37
N SER A 75 49.13 -1.97 1.59
CA SER A 75 48.35 -0.75 1.87
C SER A 75 49.23 0.51 1.72
N PRO A 76 48.65 1.72 1.76
CA PRO A 76 49.29 2.77 2.56
C PRO A 76 48.34 3.63 3.39
N ASP A 77 48.78 3.98 4.60
CA ASP A 77 48.23 5.04 5.47
C ASP A 77 48.66 6.45 5.03
N HIS A 78 47.87 7.48 5.38
CA HIS A 78 48.26 8.88 5.69
C HIS A 78 47.00 9.80 5.67
N HIS A 79 46.83 10.85 6.50
CA HIS A 79 47.48 11.23 7.77
C HIS A 79 46.60 12.23 8.56
N HIS A 80 47.05 12.64 9.75
CA HIS A 80 46.32 13.42 10.77
C HIS A 80 45.67 14.75 10.36
N HIS A 81 44.65 15.17 11.12
CA HIS A 81 44.79 16.37 11.99
C HIS A 81 43.93 16.29 13.27
N ARG A 82 44.43 16.83 14.39
CA ARG A 82 43.76 16.96 15.71
C ARG A 82 43.93 18.40 16.25
N ARG A 83 42.85 18.98 16.81
CA ARG A 83 42.78 19.94 17.94
C ARG A 83 41.33 19.89 18.50
N GLY A 84 41.01 19.98 19.79
CA GLY A 84 41.83 20.06 21.02
C GLY A 84 41.50 21.31 21.85
N GLY A 85 41.12 21.15 23.13
CA GLY A 85 40.43 22.15 23.98
C GLY A 85 38.90 21.92 23.93
N ASP A 86 38.18 21.37 24.91
CA ASP A 86 38.36 21.17 26.38
C ASP A 86 37.90 22.37 27.27
N ASP A 87 37.53 22.06 28.53
CA ASP A 87 37.19 22.94 29.68
C ASP A 87 35.73 23.49 29.84
N ASP A 88 34.81 22.62 30.28
CA ASP A 88 34.10 22.59 31.59
C ASP A 88 33.40 23.84 32.25
N ASP A 89 32.15 23.60 32.67
CA ASP A 89 31.46 23.88 33.96
C ASP A 89 30.98 25.28 34.49
N ASP A 90 29.82 25.17 35.17
CA ASP A 90 29.28 25.86 36.36
C ASP A 90 28.77 27.34 36.39
N ASP A 91 27.43 27.42 36.47
CA ASP A 91 26.58 28.02 37.53
C ASP A 91 26.58 29.52 37.93
N ASP A 92 25.37 30.09 37.72
CA ASP A 92 24.51 30.73 38.74
C ASP A 92 24.63 32.25 39.11
N ASN A 93 23.48 32.73 39.60
CA ASN A 93 23.16 33.95 40.36
C ASN A 93 22.99 35.33 39.67
N SER A 94 21.75 35.81 39.81
CA SER A 94 21.32 37.22 39.89
C SER A 94 21.68 37.81 41.29
N PRO A 95 21.25 39.02 41.76
CA PRO A 95 20.25 39.95 41.21
C PRO A 95 20.55 41.47 41.33
N ASP A 96 19.50 42.24 41.06
CA ASP A 96 19.19 43.60 41.54
C ASP A 96 20.05 44.80 41.12
N ARG A 97 19.37 45.78 40.52
CA ARG A 97 19.15 47.08 41.20
C ARG A 97 17.96 47.87 40.67
N ASP A 98 17.14 48.30 41.63
CA ASP A 98 16.05 49.25 41.51
C ASP A 98 16.56 50.68 41.18
N HIS A 99 15.73 51.50 40.52
CA HIS A 99 15.33 52.83 41.05
C HIS A 99 14.46 53.68 40.09
N HIS A 100 13.15 53.71 40.41
CA HIS A 100 12.37 54.95 40.67
C HIS A 100 12.02 56.00 39.59
N ARG A 101 10.71 56.34 39.58
CA ARG A 101 10.07 57.69 39.40
C ARG A 101 9.97 58.29 37.97
N ARG A 102 8.94 59.09 37.62
CA ARG A 102 7.53 59.25 38.13
C ARG A 102 6.76 60.22 37.21
N GLY A 103 5.50 59.90 36.86
CA GLY A 103 4.56 60.79 36.15
C GLY A 103 4.82 60.94 34.64
N GLY A 104 3.86 61.35 33.80
CA GLY A 104 2.44 61.64 34.06
C GLY A 104 1.95 62.88 33.28
N GLY A 105 0.90 62.74 32.47
CA GLY A 105 0.36 63.81 31.63
C GLY A 105 -0.23 63.31 30.30
N ASP A 106 -1.45 62.79 30.38
CA ASP A 106 -2.67 63.17 29.62
C ASP A 106 -2.59 63.61 28.13
N ASP A 107 -3.47 62.97 27.36
CA ASP A 107 -4.33 63.47 26.26
C ASP A 107 -3.89 63.65 24.78
N ASP A 108 -4.90 63.33 23.94
CA ASP A 108 -5.23 63.65 22.54
C ASP A 108 -4.59 62.95 21.32
N ASP A 109 -5.47 62.75 20.32
CA ASP A 109 -5.24 62.14 19.00
C ASP A 109 -4.34 62.99 18.11
N ASP A 110 -3.58 62.34 17.23
CA ASP A 110 -3.57 62.78 15.82
C ASP A 110 -3.30 61.63 14.85
N ARG A 111 -3.78 61.79 13.60
CA ARG A 111 -3.58 60.82 12.51
C ARG A 111 -2.74 61.46 11.41
N ASP A 112 -1.68 60.81 10.94
CA ASP A 112 -1.68 60.43 9.53
C ASP A 112 -0.64 59.39 9.06
N HIS A 113 -0.89 58.92 7.84
CA HIS A 113 -0.12 58.02 7.00
C HIS A 113 1.42 58.15 7.05
N HIS A 114 2.14 57.01 7.10
CA HIS A 114 2.71 56.38 5.90
C HIS A 114 3.70 55.23 6.21
N ARG A 115 3.27 53.99 5.94
CA ARG A 115 4.00 52.96 5.17
C ARG A 115 3.18 51.67 5.17
N ARG A 116 2.51 51.38 4.05
CA ARG A 116 2.17 50.00 3.74
C ARG A 116 3.49 49.32 3.37
N GLY A 117 3.85 48.26 4.09
CA GLY A 117 4.58 47.19 3.41
C GLY A 117 3.72 46.73 2.24
N ARG A 118 4.35 46.36 1.13
CA ARG A 118 3.93 45.10 0.56
C ARG A 118 4.51 44.08 1.51
N ASP A 119 3.64 43.44 2.26
CA ASP A 119 3.87 42.04 2.53
C ASP A 119 3.78 41.43 1.11
N ASP A 120 4.91 40.96 0.59
CA ASP A 120 4.91 40.28 -0.69
C ASP A 120 4.25 38.92 -0.40
N ASP A 121 3.04 38.72 -0.92
CA ASP A 121 2.29 37.48 -0.77
C ASP A 121 3.04 36.37 -1.53
N ASP A 122 4.00 35.73 -0.85
CA ASP A 122 4.50 34.41 -1.22
C ASP A 122 3.31 33.44 -1.08
N ASP A 123 2.60 33.23 -2.20
CA ASP A 123 1.55 32.21 -2.34
C ASP A 123 2.18 30.82 -2.09
N ASP A 124 2.21 30.39 -0.82
CA ASP A 124 2.52 29.02 -0.38
C ASP A 124 1.41 28.10 -0.88
N GLU A 125 1.49 27.74 -2.16
CA GLU A 125 0.45 27.05 -2.94
C GLU A 125 0.15 25.69 -2.31
N THR A 126 -0.84 25.66 -1.42
CA THR A 126 -1.16 24.50 -0.59
C THR A 126 -1.56 23.33 -1.46
N LEU A 127 -0.66 22.35 -1.59
CA LEU A 127 -0.85 21.18 -2.44
C LEU A 127 -2.18 20.47 -2.12
N PRO A 128 -2.94 20.02 -3.13
CA PRO A 128 -4.24 19.41 -2.93
C PRO A 128 -4.10 18.08 -2.19
N LYS A 129 -5.03 17.75 -1.29
CA LYS A 129 -5.00 16.48 -0.55
C LYS A 129 -5.29 15.30 -1.46
N LEU A 130 -4.63 14.17 -1.22
CA LEU A 130 -4.88 12.92 -1.90
C LEU A 130 -5.70 11.97 -1.02
N PHE A 131 -6.84 11.50 -1.52
CA PHE A 131 -7.63 10.44 -0.89
C PHE A 131 -7.62 9.17 -1.76
N VAL A 132 -6.93 8.14 -1.29
CA VAL A 132 -6.72 6.92 -2.08
C VAL A 132 -7.73 5.83 -1.67
N PHE A 133 -8.41 5.27 -2.65
CA PHE A 133 -9.32 4.12 -2.56
C PHE A 133 -8.87 3.08 -3.57
N GLY A 134 -8.94 1.79 -3.26
CA GLY A 134 -8.35 0.80 -4.16
C GLY A 134 -8.02 -0.54 -3.53
N ASP A 135 -7.40 -1.38 -4.36
CA ASP A 135 -6.83 -2.68 -4.00
C ASP A 135 -5.28 -2.64 -3.99
N ALA A 136 -4.62 -3.79 -4.19
CA ALA A 136 -3.16 -3.94 -4.10
C ALA A 136 -2.36 -3.08 -5.10
N ALA A 137 -3.02 -2.43 -6.07
CA ALA A 137 -2.39 -1.43 -6.94
C ALA A 137 -2.05 -0.11 -6.23
N ALA A 138 -2.62 0.17 -5.05
CA ALA A 138 -2.45 1.44 -4.36
C ALA A 138 -2.35 1.36 -2.82
N ASP A 139 -2.53 0.18 -2.22
CA ASP A 139 -2.28 -0.02 -0.77
C ASP A 139 -0.79 0.20 -0.43
N ASN A 140 -0.55 1.00 0.61
CA ASN A 140 0.76 1.30 1.18
C ASN A 140 0.92 0.93 2.67
N GLY A 141 -0.01 0.17 3.26
CA GLY A 141 0.08 -0.28 4.65
C GLY A 141 -1.23 -0.68 5.36
N ASN A 142 -2.37 -0.70 4.65
CA ASN A 142 -3.70 -0.97 5.23
C ASN A 142 -4.03 -2.46 5.36
N PHE A 143 -3.50 -3.34 4.51
CA PHE A 143 -3.62 -4.78 4.72
C PHE A 143 -2.75 -5.22 5.91
N PRO A 144 -3.27 -5.96 6.91
CA PRO A 144 -2.52 -6.30 8.12
C PRO A 144 -1.46 -7.39 7.87
N ASP A 145 -0.44 -7.46 8.74
CA ASP A 145 0.46 -8.62 8.82
C ASP A 145 0.06 -9.59 9.95
N PRO A 146 -0.66 -10.69 9.67
CA PRO A 146 -0.82 -11.83 10.58
C PRO A 146 0.39 -12.78 10.59
N GLY A 147 1.51 -12.41 9.94
CA GLY A 147 2.65 -13.27 9.64
C GLY A 147 2.63 -13.77 8.19
N LEU A 148 3.78 -14.25 7.70
CA LEU A 148 4.01 -14.61 6.29
C LEU A 148 2.97 -15.63 5.74
N SER A 149 2.20 -15.16 4.77
CA SER A 149 1.26 -15.96 3.96
C SER A 149 1.22 -15.42 2.53
N GLN A 150 0.46 -16.06 1.63
CA GLN A 150 0.27 -15.51 0.29
C GLN A 150 -0.39 -14.11 0.34
N ASP A 151 -1.38 -13.90 1.21
CA ASP A 151 -2.14 -12.65 1.22
C ASP A 151 -1.41 -11.52 1.97
N SER A 152 -0.53 -11.84 2.92
CA SER A 152 0.28 -10.87 3.70
C SER A 152 1.71 -10.66 3.20
N ARG A 153 2.12 -11.35 2.12
CA ARG A 153 3.51 -11.38 1.61
C ARG A 153 4.18 -10.01 1.42
N ALA A 154 3.42 -8.95 1.20
CA ALA A 154 3.92 -7.58 1.03
C ALA A 154 4.59 -6.98 2.29
N TRP A 155 4.41 -7.61 3.46
CA TRP A 155 5.13 -7.29 4.70
C TRP A 155 6.43 -8.09 4.88
N HIS A 156 6.84 -8.88 3.89
CA HIS A 156 7.96 -9.83 4.01
C HIS A 156 8.91 -9.73 2.80
N TYR A 157 10.21 -9.99 3.01
CA TYR A 157 11.18 -10.02 1.93
C TYR A 157 10.77 -11.05 0.86
N PRO A 158 10.74 -10.70 -0.45
CA PRO A 158 11.48 -9.60 -1.07
C PRO A 158 10.71 -8.29 -1.28
N TYR A 159 9.49 -8.13 -0.78
CA TYR A 159 8.78 -6.85 -0.94
C TYR A 159 9.55 -5.73 -0.22
N GLY A 160 9.53 -4.51 -0.77
CA GLY A 160 10.36 -3.40 -0.29
C GLY A 160 11.87 -3.48 -0.58
N MET A 161 12.39 -4.52 -1.25
CA MET A 161 13.85 -4.68 -1.50
C MET A 161 14.49 -3.69 -2.51
N SER A 162 13.82 -2.58 -2.82
CA SER A 162 14.34 -1.46 -3.61
C SER A 162 13.87 -0.12 -3.02
N ASP A 163 13.59 -0.11 -1.72
CA ASP A 163 13.13 1.03 -0.95
C ASP A 163 14.26 1.59 -0.08
N ASP A 164 15.24 2.22 -0.73
CA ASP A 164 16.43 2.79 -0.09
C ASP A 164 16.07 3.86 0.97
N ASP A 165 14.93 4.54 0.82
CA ASP A 165 14.41 5.52 1.81
C ASP A 165 13.87 4.83 3.10
N ASN A 166 13.65 3.51 3.07
CA ASN A 166 13.12 2.67 4.16
C ASN A 166 14.07 1.51 4.52
N ASP A 167 15.39 1.70 4.38
CA ASP A 167 16.43 0.68 4.62
C ASP A 167 16.20 -0.65 3.84
N ASN A 168 15.50 -0.59 2.70
CA ASN A 168 15.04 -1.72 1.89
C ASN A 168 14.10 -2.72 2.62
N HIS A 169 13.29 -2.22 3.56
CA HIS A 169 12.29 -3.02 4.27
C HIS A 169 10.91 -3.05 3.58
N PRO A 170 10.15 -4.16 3.70
CA PRO A 170 8.77 -4.24 3.23
C PRO A 170 7.85 -3.27 3.97
N SER A 171 7.02 -2.53 3.23
CA SER A 171 6.07 -1.54 3.77
C SER A 171 4.59 -1.93 3.57
N GLY A 172 4.28 -3.20 3.28
CA GLY A 172 2.92 -3.63 2.92
C GLY A 172 2.50 -3.31 1.47
N ARG A 173 3.32 -2.55 0.73
CA ARG A 173 3.18 -2.32 -0.72
C ARG A 173 3.40 -3.62 -1.51
N PHE A 174 2.52 -3.93 -2.46
CA PHE A 174 2.61 -5.14 -3.29
C PHE A 174 3.62 -5.03 -4.46
N SER A 175 4.78 -4.42 -4.19
CA SER A 175 5.87 -4.25 -5.16
C SER A 175 7.26 -4.31 -4.48
N ASN A 176 8.33 -4.08 -5.25
CA ASN A 176 9.68 -3.94 -4.69
C ASN A 176 9.94 -2.58 -4.03
N ASN A 177 9.10 -1.58 -4.30
CA ASN A 177 9.01 -0.27 -3.62
C ASN A 177 7.62 0.33 -3.95
N MET A 178 7.55 1.59 -4.38
CA MET A 178 6.34 2.38 -4.66
C MET A 178 5.31 1.72 -5.60
N VAL A 179 4.04 1.99 -5.32
CA VAL A 179 2.85 1.60 -6.10
C VAL A 179 2.15 2.82 -6.71
N GLN A 180 1.00 2.66 -7.35
CA GLN A 180 0.38 3.71 -8.18
C GLN A 180 0.10 5.01 -7.42
N SER A 181 -0.37 4.90 -6.17
CA SER A 181 -0.69 6.02 -5.27
C SER A 181 0.52 6.90 -4.96
N ASP A 182 1.71 6.30 -4.84
CA ASP A 182 2.94 7.01 -4.55
C ASP A 182 3.38 7.92 -5.69
N PHE A 183 3.28 7.42 -6.92
CA PHE A 183 3.57 8.20 -8.12
C PHE A 183 2.50 9.27 -8.39
N LEU A 184 1.24 9.07 -7.98
CA LEU A 184 0.26 10.15 -7.97
C LEU A 184 0.61 11.21 -6.94
N GLY A 185 1.01 10.82 -5.71
CA GLY A 185 1.52 11.74 -4.70
C GLY A 185 2.67 12.62 -5.24
N LYS A 186 3.63 12.02 -5.94
CA LYS A 186 4.70 12.76 -6.65
C LYS A 186 4.17 13.71 -7.73
N ILE A 187 3.18 13.32 -8.53
CA ILE A 187 2.56 14.23 -9.52
C ILE A 187 1.95 15.46 -8.82
N LEU A 188 1.31 15.27 -7.65
CA LEU A 188 0.75 16.34 -6.83
C LEU A 188 1.80 17.17 -6.04
N GLY A 189 3.09 16.83 -6.12
CA GLY A 189 4.18 17.56 -5.46
C GLY A 189 4.66 16.96 -4.11
N TYR A 190 4.03 15.88 -3.62
CA TYR A 190 4.47 15.18 -2.42
C TYR A 190 5.65 14.24 -2.68
N LYS A 191 6.25 13.70 -1.61
CA LYS A 191 7.30 12.68 -1.74
C LYS A 191 6.78 11.33 -2.22
N GLU A 192 5.60 10.91 -1.76
CA GLU A 192 5.00 9.59 -1.99
C GLU A 192 3.48 9.65 -1.69
N SER A 193 2.82 8.50 -1.47
CA SER A 193 1.40 8.44 -1.08
C SER A 193 1.21 9.04 0.32
N PRO A 194 0.05 9.65 0.62
CA PRO A 194 -0.32 9.93 2.01
C PRO A 194 -0.30 8.65 2.88
N PRO A 195 -0.13 8.79 4.21
CA PRO A 195 -0.09 7.68 5.16
C PRO A 195 -1.31 6.76 5.09
N ALA A 196 -1.12 5.50 5.49
CA ALA A 196 -2.18 4.50 5.54
C ALA A 196 -3.19 4.79 6.67
N TYR A 197 -4.46 4.52 6.42
CA TYR A 197 -5.54 4.63 7.42
C TYR A 197 -5.31 3.70 8.62
N SER A 198 -4.63 2.57 8.44
CA SER A 198 -4.15 1.70 9.51
C SER A 198 -3.27 2.43 10.53
N ASP A 199 -2.48 3.42 10.10
CA ASP A 199 -1.58 4.20 10.95
C ASP A 199 -2.25 5.37 11.69
N TYR A 200 -3.41 5.84 11.22
CA TYR A 200 -4.14 6.92 11.88
C TYR A 200 -4.52 6.57 13.33
N LYS A 201 -3.91 7.27 14.30
CA LYS A 201 -4.27 7.17 15.72
C LYS A 201 -4.95 8.48 16.14
N PRO A 202 -6.27 8.49 16.45
CA PRO A 202 -6.95 9.69 16.87
C PRO A 202 -6.38 10.23 18.19
N GLY A 203 -6.25 11.55 18.29
CA GLY A 203 -5.81 12.23 19.49
C GLY A 203 -6.82 12.13 20.63
N LYS A 204 -6.41 12.54 21.85
CA LYS A 204 -7.29 12.55 23.03
C LYS A 204 -8.25 13.75 23.02
N GLY A 205 -9.13 13.79 22.01
CA GLY A 205 -10.25 14.73 21.89
C GLY A 205 -10.35 15.39 20.51
N ARG A 206 -11.58 15.67 20.07
CA ARG A 206 -11.97 16.15 18.72
C ARG A 206 -11.31 17.46 18.22
N ARG A 207 -10.44 18.12 19.01
CA ARG A 207 -9.64 19.29 18.58
C ARG A 207 -8.18 18.95 18.27
N ILE A 208 -7.77 17.70 18.46
CA ILE A 208 -6.40 17.20 18.27
C ILE A 208 -6.35 16.20 17.09
N ASN A 209 -7.49 15.65 16.69
CA ASN A 209 -7.62 14.82 15.49
C ASN A 209 -7.42 15.70 14.25
N ARG A 210 -6.41 15.36 13.45
CA ARG A 210 -6.20 15.80 12.06
C ARG A 210 -5.53 14.67 11.29
N ILE A 211 -5.78 14.62 9.99
CA ILE A 211 -4.99 13.81 9.06
C ILE A 211 -3.69 14.52 8.66
N ASP A 212 -2.85 13.86 7.87
CA ASP A 212 -1.62 14.42 7.32
C ASP A 212 -1.90 15.57 6.34
N PRO A 213 -0.99 16.56 6.18
CA PRO A 213 -1.05 17.54 5.11
C PRO A 213 -1.29 16.94 3.71
N SER A 214 -0.72 15.78 3.41
CA SER A 214 -0.86 15.10 2.10
C SER A 214 -2.19 14.38 1.85
N GLY A 215 -2.98 14.09 2.89
CA GLY A 215 -4.27 13.39 2.76
C GLY A 215 -4.36 12.10 3.57
N MET A 216 -4.94 11.05 2.98
CA MET A 216 -5.09 9.72 3.60
C MET A 216 -5.20 8.61 2.56
N ASN A 217 -4.52 7.48 2.77
CA ASN A 217 -4.67 6.28 1.94
C ASN A 217 -5.56 5.23 2.64
N PHE A 218 -6.72 4.95 2.05
CA PHE A 218 -7.68 3.92 2.50
C PHE A 218 -7.64 2.64 1.64
N ALA A 219 -6.85 2.59 0.56
CA ALA A 219 -6.75 1.43 -0.32
C ALA A 219 -6.16 0.24 0.47
N ASN A 220 -6.77 -0.94 0.33
CA ASN A 220 -6.41 -2.14 1.06
C ASN A 220 -6.21 -3.29 0.06
N ALA A 221 -5.12 -4.03 0.14
CA ALA A 221 -4.72 -5.00 -0.86
C ALA A 221 -5.74 -6.12 -1.12
N SER A 222 -6.60 -6.40 -0.14
CA SER A 222 -7.68 -7.38 -0.25
C SER A 222 -9.03 -6.81 -0.71
N ALA A 223 -9.10 -5.52 -1.01
CA ALA A 223 -10.35 -4.86 -1.39
C ALA A 223 -10.93 -5.38 -2.70
N ALA A 224 -12.26 -5.49 -2.73
CA ALA A 224 -13.05 -5.67 -3.94
C ALA A 224 -14.09 -4.55 -4.04
N VAL A 225 -14.59 -4.30 -5.24
CA VAL A 225 -15.68 -3.34 -5.45
C VAL A 225 -17.01 -3.96 -5.02
N TRP A 226 -17.32 -5.18 -5.46
CA TRP A 226 -18.69 -5.72 -5.37
C TRP A 226 -18.83 -6.98 -4.52
N TYR A 227 -17.98 -8.00 -4.74
CA TYR A 227 -18.25 -9.36 -4.27
C TYR A 227 -17.49 -9.73 -2.99
N GLU A 228 -16.21 -9.37 -2.88
CA GLU A 228 -15.35 -9.82 -1.76
C GLU A 228 -15.41 -8.86 -0.56
N VAL A 229 -14.66 -9.16 0.49
CA VAL A 229 -14.56 -8.37 1.74
C VAL A 229 -13.08 -8.26 2.09
N PRO A 230 -12.55 -7.08 2.48
CA PRO A 230 -13.24 -5.79 2.62
C PRO A 230 -13.72 -5.24 1.27
N LYS A 231 -14.78 -4.44 1.32
CA LYS A 231 -15.28 -3.70 0.14
C LYS A 231 -14.68 -2.32 0.05
N MET A 232 -14.50 -1.84 -1.18
CA MET A 232 -14.16 -0.44 -1.45
C MET A 232 -15.21 0.54 -0.87
N SER A 233 -16.46 0.11 -0.70
CA SER A 233 -17.47 0.87 0.04
C SER A 233 -17.09 1.10 1.51
N GLU A 234 -16.43 0.16 2.18
CA GLU A 234 -16.00 0.30 3.57
C GLU A 234 -14.90 1.35 3.71
N GLN A 235 -14.04 1.51 2.68
CA GLN A 235 -13.05 2.59 2.60
C GLN A 235 -13.73 3.97 2.51
N VAL A 236 -14.86 4.09 1.81
CA VAL A 236 -15.68 5.33 1.78
C VAL A 236 -16.31 5.59 3.16
N GLU A 237 -16.73 4.55 3.89
CA GLU A 237 -17.19 4.74 5.28
C GLU A 237 -16.03 5.12 6.23
N GLN A 238 -14.79 4.67 6.00
CA GLN A 238 -13.61 5.16 6.73
C GLN A 238 -13.38 6.65 6.52
N LEU A 239 -13.48 7.16 5.28
CA LEU A 239 -13.44 8.60 5.00
C LEU A 239 -14.54 9.34 5.79
N LYS A 240 -15.79 8.87 5.75
CA LYS A 240 -16.90 9.48 6.49
C LYS A 240 -16.65 9.55 8.00
N ASN A 241 -16.11 8.48 8.60
CA ASN A 241 -15.79 8.47 10.03
C ASN A 241 -14.79 9.58 10.41
N LEU A 242 -13.83 9.91 9.54
CA LEU A 242 -12.87 11.01 9.73
C LEU A 242 -13.46 12.41 9.47
N ILE A 243 -14.54 12.50 8.72
CA ILE A 243 -15.33 13.73 8.58
C ILE A 243 -16.23 13.91 9.82
N GLU A 244 -16.84 12.82 10.31
CA GLU A 244 -17.74 12.84 11.47
C GLU A 244 -17.01 13.04 12.81
N ASP A 245 -15.77 12.58 12.98
CA ASP A 245 -14.93 12.88 14.16
C ASP A 245 -14.28 14.28 14.10
N GLY A 246 -14.10 14.83 12.89
CA GLY A 246 -13.55 16.15 12.61
C GLY A 246 -12.05 16.18 12.27
N ALA A 247 -11.43 15.03 11.99
CA ALA A 247 -10.06 14.93 11.49
C ALA A 247 -9.90 15.47 10.05
N ILE A 248 -10.99 15.45 9.29
CA ILE A 248 -11.11 15.99 7.92
C ILE A 248 -12.24 17.04 7.95
N THR A 249 -11.91 18.27 7.56
CA THR A 249 -12.87 19.38 7.43
C THR A 249 -13.42 19.46 6.00
N LYS A 250 -14.38 20.37 5.75
CA LYS A 250 -14.87 20.62 4.38
C LYS A 250 -13.76 21.18 3.46
N GLN A 251 -12.88 22.03 3.98
CA GLN A 251 -11.77 22.59 3.20
C GLN A 251 -10.81 21.49 2.74
N ASP A 252 -10.53 20.52 3.62
CA ASP A 252 -9.71 19.34 3.33
C ASP A 252 -10.33 18.42 2.25
N LEU A 253 -11.59 18.62 1.86
CA LEU A 253 -12.31 17.88 0.81
C LEU A 253 -12.50 18.73 -0.46
N ASP A 254 -12.79 20.02 -0.31
CA ASP A 254 -12.89 20.98 -1.41
C ASP A 254 -11.56 21.05 -2.18
N ASP A 255 -10.44 21.14 -1.45
CA ASP A 255 -9.07 21.20 -1.98
C ASP A 255 -8.44 19.80 -2.09
N SER A 256 -9.17 18.83 -2.66
CA SER A 256 -8.71 17.43 -2.73
C SER A 256 -8.96 16.70 -4.05
N VAL A 257 -8.17 15.64 -4.24
CA VAL A 257 -8.22 14.70 -5.35
C VAL A 257 -8.42 13.30 -4.79
N ALA A 258 -9.43 12.56 -5.26
CA ALA A 258 -9.53 11.13 -4.98
C ALA A 258 -8.91 10.29 -6.12
N LEU A 259 -8.26 9.19 -5.75
CA LEU A 259 -7.89 8.11 -6.67
C LEU A 259 -8.71 6.86 -6.35
N ILE A 260 -9.37 6.29 -7.36
CA ILE A 260 -9.99 4.96 -7.30
C ILE A 260 -9.13 3.99 -8.13
N ALA A 261 -8.20 3.33 -7.45
CA ALA A 261 -7.25 2.37 -8.02
C ALA A 261 -7.75 0.92 -7.87
N PHE A 262 -8.70 0.54 -8.73
CA PHE A 262 -9.13 -0.86 -8.89
C PHE A 262 -8.27 -1.54 -9.97
N SER A 263 -7.72 -2.72 -9.66
CA SER A 263 -6.90 -3.52 -10.58
C SER A 263 -7.52 -4.86 -10.96
N GLY A 264 -8.52 -5.35 -10.21
CA GLY A 264 -9.46 -6.36 -10.74
C GLY A 264 -9.91 -7.49 -9.85
N ARG A 265 -9.72 -7.41 -8.52
CA ARG A 265 -9.92 -8.52 -7.58
C ARG A 265 -11.25 -9.28 -7.73
N ASP A 266 -12.36 -8.58 -7.99
CA ASP A 266 -13.68 -9.20 -8.25
C ASP A 266 -13.70 -10.24 -9.40
N TYR A 267 -12.76 -10.15 -10.35
CA TYR A 267 -12.72 -10.99 -11.55
C TYR A 267 -11.86 -12.25 -11.39
N ASP A 268 -11.02 -12.38 -10.36
CA ASP A 268 -10.04 -13.47 -10.30
C ASP A 268 -10.65 -14.87 -10.27
N ARG A 269 -11.85 -14.98 -9.67
CA ARG A 269 -12.64 -16.20 -9.55
C ARG A 269 -13.36 -16.62 -10.85
N PHE A 270 -13.38 -15.78 -11.89
CA PHE A 270 -14.10 -16.09 -13.13
C PHE A 270 -13.26 -16.98 -14.06
N THR A 271 -13.59 -18.28 -14.14
CA THR A 271 -12.96 -19.17 -15.12
C THR A 271 -13.53 -18.98 -16.53
N SER A 272 -14.85 -18.86 -16.68
CA SER A 272 -15.55 -18.57 -17.94
C SER A 272 -15.95 -17.10 -18.11
N THR A 273 -15.97 -16.63 -19.36
CA THR A 273 -16.43 -15.31 -19.81
C THR A 273 -17.96 -15.19 -19.99
N ASP A 274 -18.73 -16.28 -19.97
CA ASP A 274 -20.15 -16.29 -20.41
C ASP A 274 -21.06 -15.28 -19.68
N LYS A 275 -20.74 -14.97 -18.43
CA LYS A 275 -21.49 -14.01 -17.58
C LYS A 275 -20.76 -12.70 -17.36
N ILE A 276 -19.60 -12.48 -17.99
CA ILE A 276 -18.67 -11.41 -17.59
C ILE A 276 -19.26 -10.02 -17.81
N ARG A 277 -20.00 -9.80 -18.90
CA ARG A 277 -20.65 -8.50 -19.18
C ARG A 277 -21.68 -8.13 -18.10
N SER A 278 -22.47 -9.11 -17.65
CA SER A 278 -23.46 -8.92 -16.59
C SER A 278 -22.80 -8.67 -15.23
N PHE A 279 -21.66 -9.31 -14.95
CA PHE A 279 -20.92 -9.07 -13.71
C PHE A 279 -20.16 -7.73 -13.73
N ALA A 280 -19.51 -7.39 -14.85
CA ALA A 280 -18.89 -6.09 -15.05
C ALA A 280 -19.91 -4.94 -14.98
N PHE A 281 -21.16 -5.16 -15.41
CA PHE A 281 -22.24 -4.19 -15.20
C PHE A 281 -22.53 -3.93 -13.70
N LEU A 282 -22.46 -4.96 -12.83
CA LEU A 282 -22.60 -4.79 -11.38
C LEU A 282 -21.41 -4.03 -10.79
N VAL A 283 -20.18 -4.47 -11.06
CA VAL A 283 -18.95 -3.83 -10.58
C VAL A 283 -18.91 -2.34 -10.99
N THR A 284 -19.20 -2.03 -12.26
CA THR A 284 -19.19 -0.63 -12.74
C THR A 284 -20.37 0.20 -12.23
N ASN A 285 -21.52 -0.40 -11.87
CA ASN A 285 -22.58 0.34 -11.15
C ASN A 285 -22.13 0.74 -9.75
N GLU A 286 -21.41 -0.16 -9.07
CA GLU A 286 -20.93 0.08 -7.71
C GLU A 286 -19.78 1.10 -7.69
N MET A 287 -18.89 1.10 -8.70
CA MET A 287 -17.93 2.19 -8.89
C MET A 287 -18.62 3.54 -9.12
N VAL A 288 -19.71 3.59 -9.91
CA VAL A 288 -20.52 4.82 -10.06
C VAL A 288 -21.14 5.25 -8.72
N ARG A 289 -21.61 4.29 -7.90
CA ARG A 289 -22.15 4.54 -6.56
C ARG A 289 -21.09 5.16 -5.63
N ILE A 290 -19.88 4.62 -5.66
CA ILE A 290 -18.71 5.11 -4.89
C ILE A 290 -18.30 6.51 -5.35
N VAL A 291 -18.14 6.73 -6.66
CA VAL A 291 -17.78 8.05 -7.23
C VAL A 291 -18.82 9.12 -6.87
N ASN A 292 -20.12 8.79 -6.94
CA ASN A 292 -21.17 9.71 -6.49
C ASN A 292 -21.05 10.01 -4.99
N GLN A 293 -20.85 9.00 -4.14
CA GLN A 293 -20.68 9.23 -2.69
C GLN A 293 -19.47 10.12 -2.35
N LEU A 294 -18.35 10.01 -3.08
CA LEU A 294 -17.19 10.88 -2.86
C LEU A 294 -17.49 12.34 -3.24
N GLN A 295 -18.23 12.57 -4.33
CA GLN A 295 -18.70 13.92 -4.69
C GLN A 295 -19.77 14.45 -3.72
N ASP A 296 -20.68 13.60 -3.24
CA ASP A 296 -21.71 13.95 -2.23
C ASP A 296 -21.07 14.36 -0.88
N LEU A 297 -19.86 13.88 -0.58
CA LEU A 297 -19.06 14.29 0.59
C LEU A 297 -18.26 15.59 0.36
N GLY A 298 -17.98 15.95 -0.89
CA GLY A 298 -17.30 17.19 -1.27
C GLY A 298 -16.08 17.03 -2.19
N VAL A 299 -15.59 15.81 -2.44
CA VAL A 299 -14.39 15.60 -3.26
C VAL A 299 -14.68 15.91 -4.74
N SER A 300 -14.18 17.06 -5.21
CA SER A 300 -14.57 17.63 -6.50
C SER A 300 -13.87 16.98 -7.71
N LYS A 301 -12.60 16.57 -7.56
CA LYS A 301 -11.77 15.93 -8.60
C LYS A 301 -11.53 14.45 -8.27
N ILE A 302 -11.93 13.54 -9.16
CA ILE A 302 -11.78 12.09 -8.96
C ILE A 302 -11.14 11.43 -10.18
N LEU A 303 -9.99 10.79 -9.96
CA LEU A 303 -9.31 9.90 -10.89
C LEU A 303 -9.82 8.47 -10.68
N VAL A 304 -10.27 7.80 -11.75
CA VAL A 304 -10.79 6.42 -11.68
C VAL A 304 -10.06 5.54 -12.68
N ASN A 305 -9.35 4.52 -12.22
CA ASN A 305 -8.66 3.58 -13.11
C ASN A 305 -9.62 2.90 -14.08
N THR A 306 -9.27 2.89 -15.37
CA THR A 306 -9.66 1.79 -16.25
C THR A 306 -9.01 0.50 -15.76
N LEU A 307 -9.72 -0.62 -15.79
CA LEU A 307 -9.18 -1.93 -15.45
C LEU A 307 -8.00 -2.28 -16.36
N PRO A 308 -6.81 -2.63 -15.83
CA PRO A 308 -5.65 -3.02 -16.64
C PRO A 308 -5.93 -4.29 -17.47
N PRO A 309 -5.12 -4.60 -18.51
CA PRO A 309 -5.30 -5.79 -19.34
C PRO A 309 -4.99 -7.06 -18.54
N LEU A 310 -6.01 -7.67 -17.91
CA LEU A 310 -5.84 -8.78 -16.96
C LEU A 310 -5.11 -9.99 -17.56
N GLY A 311 -5.26 -10.21 -18.87
CA GLY A 311 -4.61 -11.29 -19.61
C GLY A 311 -3.12 -11.11 -19.81
N CYS A 312 -2.60 -9.89 -19.65
CA CYS A 312 -1.16 -9.62 -19.76
C CYS A 312 -0.41 -9.91 -18.45
N THR A 313 -1.09 -10.00 -17.31
CA THR A 313 -0.45 -10.39 -16.03
C THR A 313 0.24 -11.76 -16.15
N PRO A 314 1.39 -11.99 -15.48
CA PRO A 314 2.13 -13.24 -15.65
C PRO A 314 1.34 -14.48 -15.24
N SER A 315 0.40 -14.36 -14.28
CA SER A 315 -0.53 -15.42 -13.90
C SER A 315 -1.38 -15.94 -15.07
N ARG A 316 -1.65 -15.11 -16.08
CA ARG A 316 -2.46 -15.46 -17.26
C ARG A 316 -1.61 -15.68 -18.52
N SER A 317 -0.45 -15.03 -18.66
CA SER A 317 0.44 -15.16 -19.83
C SER A 317 1.52 -16.24 -19.70
N SER A 318 1.77 -16.80 -18.50
CA SER A 318 2.78 -17.84 -18.23
C SER A 318 2.72 -19.06 -19.15
N GLY A 319 1.53 -19.49 -19.56
CA GLY A 319 1.32 -20.59 -20.52
C GLY A 319 1.85 -20.34 -21.95
N SER A 320 2.38 -19.14 -22.21
CA SER A 320 3.04 -18.74 -23.46
C SER A 320 4.51 -18.33 -23.25
N ASP A 321 5.13 -18.69 -22.13
CA ASP A 321 6.37 -18.10 -21.61
C ASP A 321 6.27 -16.56 -21.52
N TYR A 322 5.12 -16.04 -21.09
CA TYR A 322 4.82 -14.61 -20.96
C TYR A 322 4.83 -13.80 -22.28
N LYS A 323 4.91 -14.47 -23.44
CA LYS A 323 5.01 -13.82 -24.78
C LYS A 323 3.68 -13.25 -25.28
N HIS A 324 2.56 -13.79 -24.82
CA HIS A 324 1.22 -13.46 -25.30
C HIS A 324 0.22 -13.28 -24.15
N CYS A 325 -0.54 -12.19 -24.18
CA CYS A 325 -1.63 -11.97 -23.22
C CYS A 325 -2.83 -12.87 -23.55
N ASP A 326 -3.52 -13.39 -22.52
CA ASP A 326 -4.80 -14.10 -22.68
C ASP A 326 -5.89 -13.11 -23.13
N GLN A 327 -6.29 -13.19 -24.40
CA GLN A 327 -7.28 -12.27 -24.98
C GLN A 327 -8.69 -12.47 -24.40
N ASN A 328 -9.02 -13.66 -23.87
CA ASN A 328 -10.30 -13.88 -23.19
C ASN A 328 -10.34 -13.16 -21.84
N ARG A 329 -9.18 -12.99 -21.19
CA ARG A 329 -9.01 -12.18 -19.97
C ARG A 329 -9.00 -10.69 -20.27
N ASN A 330 -8.38 -10.27 -21.36
CA ASN A 330 -8.46 -8.86 -21.79
C ASN A 330 -9.91 -8.45 -22.14
N GLY A 331 -10.70 -9.35 -22.73
CA GLY A 331 -12.15 -9.14 -22.93
C GLY A 331 -12.97 -8.93 -21.65
N ILE A 332 -12.43 -9.22 -20.47
CA ILE A 332 -13.00 -8.82 -19.16
C ILE A 332 -12.78 -7.32 -18.94
N SER A 333 -11.54 -6.86 -19.11
CA SER A 333 -11.15 -5.45 -19.05
C SER A 333 -11.90 -4.62 -20.07
N ASP A 334 -12.04 -5.07 -21.31
CA ASP A 334 -12.78 -4.37 -22.37
C ASP A 334 -14.25 -4.16 -21.99
N ALA A 335 -14.89 -5.19 -21.41
CA ALA A 335 -16.28 -5.13 -20.97
C ALA A 335 -16.47 -4.22 -19.74
N HIS A 336 -15.51 -4.21 -18.81
CA HIS A 336 -15.50 -3.28 -17.67
C HIS A 336 -15.27 -1.84 -18.12
N ASN A 337 -14.25 -1.59 -18.94
CA ASN A 337 -13.83 -0.26 -19.37
C ASN A 337 -14.87 0.41 -20.26
N SER A 338 -15.54 -0.35 -21.13
CA SER A 338 -16.72 0.13 -21.86
C SER A 338 -17.83 0.55 -20.88
N GLY A 339 -18.09 -0.27 -19.86
CA GLY A 339 -19.07 0.00 -18.82
C GLY A 339 -18.75 1.20 -17.91
N LEU A 340 -17.47 1.54 -17.73
CA LEU A 340 -17.06 2.79 -17.09
C LEU A 340 -17.20 3.98 -18.05
N ALA A 341 -16.73 3.85 -19.30
CA ALA A 341 -16.79 4.91 -20.30
C ALA A 341 -18.23 5.41 -20.54
N ASP A 342 -19.20 4.48 -20.66
CA ASP A 342 -20.62 4.79 -20.84
C ASP A 342 -21.24 5.54 -19.64
N LYS A 343 -20.72 5.34 -18.42
CA LYS A 343 -21.33 5.83 -17.17
C LYS A 343 -20.62 7.03 -16.53
N LEU A 344 -19.30 7.11 -16.70
CA LEU A 344 -18.42 8.09 -16.04
C LEU A 344 -17.60 8.94 -17.02
N GLY A 345 -17.39 8.49 -18.26
CA GLY A 345 -16.50 9.16 -19.23
C GLY A 345 -16.95 10.56 -19.72
N LYS A 346 -18.05 11.09 -19.17
CA LYS A 346 -18.57 12.46 -19.37
C LYS A 346 -19.08 13.09 -18.06
N LYS A 347 -18.76 12.52 -16.90
CA LYS A 347 -19.21 13.02 -15.60
C LYS A 347 -18.27 14.14 -15.15
N GLU A 348 -18.84 15.29 -14.82
CA GLU A 348 -18.09 16.45 -14.32
C GLU A 348 -17.34 16.09 -13.03
N GLY A 349 -16.11 16.61 -12.90
CA GLY A 349 -15.22 16.27 -11.79
C GLY A 349 -14.60 14.86 -11.85
N VAL A 350 -14.78 14.09 -12.93
CA VAL A 350 -14.28 12.71 -13.03
C VAL A 350 -13.42 12.51 -14.28
N MET A 351 -12.22 11.95 -14.11
CA MET A 351 -11.37 11.44 -15.19
C MET A 351 -11.29 9.91 -15.11
N LEU A 352 -11.57 9.25 -16.24
CA LEU A 352 -11.18 7.85 -16.43
C LEU A 352 -9.69 7.80 -16.78
N LEU A 353 -8.89 7.28 -15.86
CA LEU A 353 -7.45 7.20 -15.97
C LEU A 353 -7.06 5.94 -16.74
N ASP A 354 -6.58 6.10 -17.98
CA ASP A 354 -6.39 5.01 -18.95
C ASP A 354 -5.12 4.17 -18.71
N VAL A 355 -5.08 3.53 -17.54
CA VAL A 355 -4.11 2.51 -17.16
C VAL A 355 -4.13 1.33 -18.14
N ASN A 356 -5.28 1.01 -18.76
CA ASN A 356 -5.38 -0.11 -19.68
C ASN A 356 -4.52 0.10 -20.94
N THR A 357 -4.72 1.23 -21.62
CA THR A 357 -3.94 1.61 -22.80
C THR A 357 -2.48 1.87 -22.44
N ALA A 358 -2.20 2.47 -21.28
CA ALA A 358 -0.84 2.70 -20.80
C ALA A 358 -0.06 1.39 -20.64
N VAL A 359 -0.59 0.42 -19.89
CA VAL A 359 0.03 -0.91 -19.68
C VAL A 359 0.16 -1.66 -21.01
N THR A 360 -0.90 -1.68 -21.82
CA THR A 360 -0.91 -2.37 -23.13
C THR A 360 0.16 -1.83 -24.07
N ASN A 361 0.28 -0.50 -24.18
CA ASN A 361 1.29 0.12 -25.03
C ASN A 361 2.72 -0.10 -24.52
N LEU A 362 2.94 -0.05 -23.20
CA LEU A 362 4.26 -0.33 -22.61
C LEU A 362 4.71 -1.75 -22.97
N LEU A 363 3.91 -2.77 -22.63
CA LEU A 363 4.23 -4.18 -22.87
C LEU A 363 4.41 -4.55 -24.36
N GLN A 364 3.80 -3.79 -25.29
CA GLN A 364 3.99 -4.00 -26.74
C GLN A 364 5.18 -3.21 -27.33
N SER A 365 5.60 -2.11 -26.70
CA SER A 365 6.52 -1.13 -27.30
C SER A 365 7.96 -1.65 -27.45
N SER A 366 8.59 -1.34 -28.58
CA SER A 366 9.93 -1.86 -28.93
C SER A 366 11.05 -1.42 -27.97
N SER A 367 10.93 -0.21 -27.41
CA SER A 367 11.81 0.33 -26.38
C SER A 367 11.71 -0.39 -25.03
N PHE A 368 10.59 -1.07 -24.79
CA PHE A 368 10.22 -1.64 -23.50
C PHE A 368 10.16 -3.17 -23.54
N ARG A 369 10.33 -3.80 -24.72
CA ARG A 369 10.62 -5.25 -24.88
C ARG A 369 11.90 -5.72 -24.18
N GLY A 370 12.73 -4.79 -23.68
CA GLY A 370 13.82 -5.08 -22.77
C GLY A 370 13.38 -5.30 -21.32
N MET A 371 12.23 -4.74 -20.91
CA MET A 371 11.61 -5.03 -19.63
C MET A 371 10.75 -6.29 -19.73
N GLY A 372 11.04 -7.27 -18.88
CA GLY A 372 10.36 -8.57 -18.91
C GLY A 372 8.85 -8.49 -18.64
N SER A 373 8.07 -9.21 -19.45
CA SER A 373 6.66 -9.56 -19.15
C SER A 373 6.55 -10.75 -18.19
N SER A 374 7.65 -11.48 -17.98
CA SER A 374 7.88 -12.36 -16.84
C SER A 374 7.91 -11.58 -15.53
N PRO A 375 7.60 -12.19 -14.36
CA PRO A 375 7.82 -11.55 -13.08
C PRO A 375 9.32 -11.44 -12.76
N CYS A 376 9.73 -10.43 -11.98
CA CYS A 376 11.06 -10.39 -11.38
C CYS A 376 11.20 -11.42 -10.25
N CYS A 377 10.14 -11.59 -9.44
CA CYS A 377 10.08 -12.51 -8.32
C CYS A 377 9.19 -13.72 -8.68
N GLU A 378 9.81 -14.87 -8.94
CA GLU A 378 9.11 -16.08 -9.37
C GLU A 378 9.18 -17.20 -8.32
N THR A 379 8.03 -17.81 -8.03
CA THR A 379 7.93 -19.05 -7.23
C THR A 379 8.60 -20.25 -7.92
N LYS A 380 9.24 -21.12 -7.13
CA LYS A 380 9.80 -22.41 -7.58
C LYS A 380 8.72 -23.49 -7.73
N ASP A 381 7.60 -23.34 -7.02
CA ASP A 381 6.38 -24.13 -7.23
C ASP A 381 5.34 -23.26 -7.97
N ARG A 382 5.20 -23.48 -9.27
CA ARG A 382 4.23 -22.77 -10.14
C ARG A 382 2.76 -23.17 -9.91
N ASN A 383 2.48 -24.23 -9.14
CA ASN A 383 1.13 -24.71 -8.88
C ASN A 383 0.55 -24.21 -7.54
N ALA A 384 1.40 -24.10 -6.51
CA ALA A 384 0.97 -23.82 -5.13
C ALA A 384 1.80 -22.77 -4.38
N GLY A 385 2.85 -22.21 -5.00
CA GLY A 385 3.75 -21.26 -4.33
C GLY A 385 3.61 -19.80 -4.78
N TYR A 386 4.25 -18.90 -4.03
CA TYR A 386 4.17 -17.45 -4.21
C TYR A 386 5.51 -16.73 -3.98
N CYS A 387 5.65 -15.51 -4.53
CA CYS A 387 6.80 -14.64 -4.27
C CYS A 387 6.92 -14.34 -2.77
N GLY A 388 8.11 -14.51 -2.17
CA GLY A 388 8.31 -14.34 -0.72
C GLY A 388 8.06 -15.60 0.13
N GLN A 389 7.57 -16.71 -0.44
CA GLN A 389 7.35 -17.93 0.32
C GLN A 389 8.67 -18.58 0.81
N TYR A 390 8.71 -19.01 2.07
CA TYR A 390 9.79 -19.83 2.62
C TYR A 390 9.34 -21.29 2.83
N SER A 391 10.31 -22.20 3.00
CA SER A 391 10.05 -23.57 3.44
C SER A 391 9.42 -23.61 4.84
N ALA A 392 8.79 -24.73 5.20
CA ALA A 392 8.10 -24.89 6.50
C ALA A 392 9.00 -24.77 7.75
N ASP A 393 10.32 -24.79 7.59
CA ASP A 393 11.32 -24.50 8.64
C ASP A 393 11.73 -23.02 8.72
N GLY A 394 11.18 -22.17 7.84
CA GLY A 394 11.49 -20.74 7.69
C GLY A 394 12.82 -20.43 6.98
N ARG A 395 13.62 -21.42 6.59
CA ARG A 395 15.06 -21.21 6.29
C ARG A 395 15.44 -21.12 4.82
N ARG A 396 14.59 -21.57 3.89
CA ARG A 396 14.93 -21.66 2.46
C ARG A 396 13.89 -20.94 1.61
N PRO A 397 14.25 -19.88 0.85
CA PRO A 397 13.30 -19.20 -0.02
C PRO A 397 12.83 -20.15 -1.13
N GLN A 398 11.51 -20.30 -1.27
CA GLN A 398 10.86 -21.08 -2.33
C GLN A 398 10.58 -20.25 -3.59
N PHE A 399 11.26 -19.12 -3.72
CA PHE A 399 11.21 -18.22 -4.87
C PHE A 399 12.63 -17.90 -5.38
N THR A 400 12.68 -17.20 -6.50
CA THR A 400 13.85 -16.53 -7.07
C THR A 400 13.51 -15.05 -7.25
N VAL A 401 14.52 -14.18 -7.31
CA VAL A 401 14.35 -12.76 -7.61
C VAL A 401 15.37 -12.35 -8.67
N CYS A 402 14.96 -11.51 -9.61
CA CYS A 402 15.82 -10.96 -10.65
C CYS A 402 16.88 -10.00 -10.08
N ARG A 403 18.02 -9.86 -10.79
CA ARG A 403 19.15 -9.03 -10.32
C ARG A 403 18.90 -7.52 -10.41
N ARG A 404 17.94 -7.08 -11.23
CA ARG A 404 17.58 -5.66 -11.42
C ARG A 404 16.05 -5.56 -11.61
N PRO A 405 15.27 -5.24 -10.56
CA PRO A 405 13.82 -5.09 -10.68
C PRO A 405 13.39 -4.09 -11.75
N ASP A 406 14.21 -3.07 -12.03
CA ASP A 406 13.95 -2.07 -13.10
C ASP A 406 13.96 -2.66 -14.52
N ASP A 407 14.53 -3.85 -14.73
CA ASP A 407 14.47 -4.58 -16.01
C ASP A 407 13.15 -5.39 -16.17
N TYR A 408 12.15 -5.21 -15.30
CA TYR A 408 10.94 -6.02 -15.27
C TYR A 408 9.71 -5.16 -15.08
N PHE A 409 8.65 -5.37 -15.88
CA PHE A 409 7.40 -4.66 -15.67
C PHE A 409 6.64 -5.22 -14.47
N TYR A 410 6.63 -6.54 -14.31
CA TYR A 410 5.93 -7.25 -13.25
C TYR A 410 6.89 -7.64 -12.11
N TRP A 411 6.48 -7.34 -10.89
CA TRP A 411 7.18 -7.76 -9.67
C TRP A 411 6.89 -9.22 -9.37
N ASP A 412 5.62 -9.57 -9.20
CA ASP A 412 5.14 -10.95 -9.01
C ASP A 412 4.19 -11.36 -10.14
N ASN A 413 3.44 -12.45 -9.96
CA ASN A 413 2.53 -12.97 -10.98
C ASN A 413 1.32 -12.06 -11.32
N VAL A 414 1.14 -10.92 -10.66
CA VAL A 414 0.03 -9.97 -10.89
C VAL A 414 0.51 -8.51 -10.87
N HIS A 415 1.33 -8.12 -9.90
CA HIS A 415 1.59 -6.70 -9.57
C HIS A 415 2.79 -6.13 -10.33
N PRO A 416 2.75 -4.86 -10.79
CA PRO A 416 3.92 -4.21 -11.37
C PRO A 416 5.07 -3.97 -10.37
N THR A 417 6.29 -3.83 -10.88
CA THR A 417 7.45 -3.27 -10.14
C THR A 417 7.28 -1.76 -9.90
N HIS A 418 8.13 -1.18 -9.04
CA HIS A 418 8.33 0.26 -8.95
C HIS A 418 8.53 0.89 -10.34
N ALA A 419 9.42 0.31 -11.17
CA ALA A 419 9.69 0.77 -12.53
C ALA A 419 8.49 0.61 -13.47
N GLY A 420 7.71 -0.48 -13.34
CA GLY A 420 6.47 -0.70 -14.07
C GLY A 420 5.40 0.35 -13.76
N TRP A 421 5.17 0.62 -12.47
CA TRP A 421 4.27 1.68 -12.03
C TRP A 421 4.75 3.07 -12.44
N LYS A 422 6.06 3.36 -12.29
CA LYS A 422 6.67 4.61 -12.75
C LYS A 422 6.45 4.81 -14.25
N ALA A 423 6.70 3.80 -15.07
CA ALA A 423 6.51 3.87 -16.52
C ALA A 423 5.04 4.08 -16.91
N VAL A 424 4.08 3.46 -16.21
CA VAL A 424 2.64 3.71 -16.38
C VAL A 424 2.30 5.16 -16.04
N MET A 425 2.73 5.63 -14.88
CA MET A 425 2.36 6.96 -14.39
C MET A 425 3.05 8.09 -15.18
N GLN A 426 4.25 7.88 -15.73
CA GLN A 426 4.87 8.79 -16.71
C GLN A 426 4.08 8.90 -18.03
N LYS A 427 3.29 7.89 -18.43
CA LYS A 427 2.35 8.02 -19.57
C LYS A 427 1.08 8.79 -19.22
N LEU A 428 0.70 8.80 -17.95
CA LEU A 428 -0.56 9.36 -17.46
C LEU A 428 -0.41 10.75 -16.82
N GLN A 429 0.81 11.13 -16.42
CA GLN A 429 1.14 12.39 -15.75
C GLN A 429 0.57 13.61 -16.46
N ARG A 430 0.83 13.77 -17.77
CA ARG A 430 0.36 14.97 -18.50
C ARG A 430 -1.19 15.04 -18.53
N PRO A 431 -1.94 13.99 -18.89
CA PRO A 431 -3.40 13.94 -18.70
C PRO A 431 -3.89 14.24 -17.27
N ILE A 432 -3.22 13.71 -16.24
CA ILE A 432 -3.57 13.99 -14.84
C ILE A 432 -3.42 15.48 -14.54
N MET A 433 -2.28 16.07 -14.89
CA MET A 433 -1.99 17.48 -14.62
C MET A 433 -2.92 18.43 -15.40
N ASP A 434 -3.23 18.11 -16.66
CA ASP A 434 -4.22 18.85 -17.48
C ASP A 434 -5.65 18.75 -16.93
N PHE A 435 -6.00 17.68 -16.19
CA PHE A 435 -7.31 17.51 -15.56
C PHE A 435 -7.40 18.14 -14.15
N LEU A 436 -6.27 18.21 -13.46
CA LEU A 436 -6.15 18.81 -12.12
C LEU A 436 -5.74 20.29 -12.14
N ASP A 437 -5.59 20.88 -13.34
CA ASP A 437 -5.17 22.27 -13.57
C ASP A 437 -3.76 22.60 -13.02
N ILE A 438 -2.91 21.58 -12.83
CA ILE A 438 -1.58 21.71 -12.21
C ILE A 438 -0.55 22.28 -13.23
N PRO A 439 0.26 23.29 -12.84
CA PRO A 439 1.35 23.81 -13.68
C PRO A 439 2.31 22.72 -14.18
N ASN A 440 2.91 22.91 -15.36
CA ASN A 440 3.68 21.87 -16.04
C ASN A 440 5.06 21.60 -15.40
N LEU A 441 5.07 20.73 -14.41
CA LEU A 441 6.24 20.22 -13.69
C LEU A 441 6.55 18.77 -14.10
N ASN A 442 7.83 18.45 -14.29
CA ASN A 442 8.29 17.08 -14.59
C ASN A 442 8.63 16.34 -13.28
N ASN A 443 7.60 15.81 -12.60
CA ASN A 443 7.72 15.22 -11.27
C ASN A 443 8.07 13.71 -11.21
N LEU A 444 8.27 13.03 -12.36
CA LEU A 444 8.51 11.58 -12.46
C LEU A 444 9.72 11.21 -13.35
#